data_AF-A0A7S4JP86-F1
#
_entry.id   AF-A0A7S4JP86-F1
#
_cell.length_a   1.000
_cell.length_b   1.000
_cell.length_c   1.000
_cell.angle_alpha   90.00
_cell.angle_beta   90.00
_cell.angle_gamma   90.00
#
_symmetry.space_group_name_H-M   'P 1'
#
loop_
_entity.id
_entity.type
_entity.pdbx_description
1 polymer ?
#
loop_
_entity_poly.entity_id
_entity_poly.type
_entity_poly.pdbx_seq_one_letter_code
_entity_poly.pdbx_strand_id
1 'polypeptide(L)'
;RASALFWEVFFVKAMDPSSPRLTKLDILSSLALDPVSIRSVLSELRAYVRHDDPAFVRASVRAVGRVAELARIVHDRRGTKTGDGAESRRDADEVALNCLNGLLTLAEGSTNEGTVGECVLVMERIL
;
A
#
# COMPACT_ATOMS: atom_id res chain seq x y z
N ARG A 1 -3.44 26.17 -11.32
CA ARG A 1 -4.57 25.23 -11.15
C ARG A 1 -3.94 23.85 -11.01
N ALA A 2 -3.84 23.32 -9.79
CA ALA A 2 -3.28 21.99 -9.59
C ALA A 2 -4.31 20.97 -10.07
N SER A 3 -4.01 20.29 -11.17
CA SER A 3 -4.79 19.13 -11.59
C SER A 3 -4.45 18.01 -10.62
N ALA A 4 -5.39 17.66 -9.73
CA ALA A 4 -5.26 16.48 -8.89
C ALA A 4 -4.95 15.28 -9.79
N LEU A 5 -3.99 14.44 -9.41
CA LEU A 5 -3.69 13.23 -10.14
C LEU A 5 -4.95 12.33 -10.12
N PHE A 6 -5.27 11.65 -11.23
CA PHE A 6 -6.54 10.92 -11.39
C PHE A 6 -6.83 9.95 -10.22
N TRP A 7 -5.79 9.37 -9.63
CA TRP A 7 -5.89 8.43 -8.52
C TRP A 7 -6.32 9.09 -7.19
N GLU A 8 -6.01 10.37 -6.96
CA GLU A 8 -6.33 11.10 -5.72
C GLU A 8 -7.84 11.26 -5.52
N VAL A 9 -8.62 11.21 -6.61
CA VAL A 9 -10.09 11.26 -6.56
C VAL A 9 -10.68 10.06 -5.80
N PHE A 10 -9.94 8.96 -5.71
CA PHE A 10 -10.35 7.74 -5.02
C PHE A 10 -9.93 7.69 -3.55
N PHE A 11 -9.23 8.70 -3.02
CA PHE A 11 -8.92 8.75 -1.59
C PHE A 11 -10.19 8.71 -0.73
N VAL A 12 -10.15 7.83 0.28
CA VAL A 12 -11.18 7.65 1.28
C VAL A 12 -11.23 8.91 2.14
N LYS A 13 -12.42 9.51 2.22
CA LYS A 13 -12.70 10.65 3.09
C LYS A 13 -13.32 10.17 4.39
N ALA A 14 -13.14 10.93 5.47
CA ALA A 14 -13.64 10.57 6.81
C ALA A 14 -15.14 10.21 6.83
N MET A 15 -15.95 10.90 6.04
CA MET A 15 -17.40 10.73 5.96
C MET A 15 -17.86 9.66 4.95
N ASP A 16 -16.93 8.95 4.27
CA ASP A 16 -17.32 7.92 3.31
C ASP A 16 -18.01 6.74 4.03
N PRO A 17 -19.16 6.25 3.54
CA PRO A 17 -19.79 5.07 4.11
C PRO A 17 -18.89 3.83 3.96
N SER A 18 -19.10 2.81 4.79
CA SER A 18 -18.24 1.62 4.86
C SER A 18 -18.09 0.86 3.52
N SER A 19 -19.19 0.67 2.78
CA SER A 19 -19.16 -0.06 1.50
C SER A 19 -18.39 0.69 0.39
N PRO A 20 -18.70 1.97 0.06
CA PRO A 20 -17.91 2.75 -0.91
C PRO A 20 -16.43 2.88 -0.55
N ARG A 21 -16.10 2.89 0.74
CA ARG A 21 -14.74 2.97 1.24
C ARG A 21 -13.88 1.78 0.87
N LEU A 22 -14.39 0.55 1.01
CA LEU A 22 -13.66 -0.66 0.60
C LEU A 22 -13.46 -0.69 -0.92
N THR A 23 -14.48 -0.31 -1.68
CA THR A 23 -14.37 -0.20 -3.15
C THR A 23 -13.29 0.81 -3.57
N LYS A 24 -13.25 1.98 -2.93
CA LYS A 24 -12.23 3.00 -3.16
C LYS A 24 -10.82 2.48 -2.86
N LEU A 25 -10.65 1.76 -1.75
CA LEU A 25 -9.39 1.15 -1.37
C LEU A 25 -8.89 0.13 -2.40
N ASP A 26 -9.78 -0.72 -2.90
CA ASP A 26 -9.43 -1.71 -3.92
C ASP A 26 -9.09 -1.07 -5.27
N ILE A 27 -9.82 -0.02 -5.65
CA ILE A 27 -9.48 0.80 -6.83
C ILE A 27 -8.09 1.40 -6.63
N LEU A 28 -7.84 2.15 -5.54
CA LEU A 28 -6.53 2.75 -5.25
C LEU A 28 -5.37 1.76 -5.31
N SER A 29 -5.55 0.58 -4.72
CA SER A 29 -4.55 -0.50 -4.74
C SER A 29 -4.20 -0.92 -6.18
N SER A 30 -5.20 -0.94 -7.06
CA SER A 30 -5.05 -1.36 -8.46
C SER A 30 -4.41 -0.29 -9.37
N LEU A 31 -4.31 0.95 -8.88
CA LEU A 31 -3.80 2.09 -9.64
C LEU A 31 -2.32 2.39 -9.38
N ALA A 32 -1.66 1.62 -8.51
CA ALA A 32 -0.22 1.70 -8.23
C ALA A 32 0.62 1.13 -9.40
N LEU A 33 0.59 1.80 -10.56
CA LEU A 33 1.11 1.32 -11.84
C LEU A 33 2.49 1.90 -12.21
N ASP A 34 2.95 2.91 -11.47
CA ASP A 34 4.23 3.59 -11.68
C ASP A 34 4.85 4.02 -10.34
N PRO A 35 6.16 4.33 -10.27
CA PRO A 35 6.83 4.66 -9.01
C PRO A 35 6.23 5.86 -8.24
N VAL A 36 5.62 6.82 -8.95
CA VAL A 36 4.98 7.98 -8.29
C VAL A 36 3.65 7.56 -7.68
N SER A 37 2.80 6.84 -8.43
CA SER A 37 1.52 6.35 -7.90
C SER A 37 1.71 5.35 -6.75
N ILE A 38 2.70 4.46 -6.80
CA ILE A 38 3.05 3.55 -5.70
C ILE A 38 3.32 4.33 -4.41
N ARG A 39 4.20 5.34 -4.46
CA ARG A 39 4.53 6.17 -3.29
C ARG A 39 3.31 6.93 -2.75
N SER A 40 2.50 7.52 -3.63
CA SER A 40 1.30 8.25 -3.22
C SER A 40 0.26 7.34 -2.56
N VAL A 41 0.01 6.15 -3.13
CA VAL A 41 -0.92 5.18 -2.55
C VAL A 41 -0.40 4.68 -1.20
N LEU A 42 0.87 4.28 -1.08
CA LEU A 42 1.44 3.84 0.20
C LEU A 42 1.39 4.94 1.27
N SER A 43 1.64 6.20 0.89
CA SER A 43 1.52 7.35 1.79
C SER A 43 0.09 7.50 2.33
N GLU A 44 -0.90 7.28 1.48
CA GLU A 44 -2.31 7.36 1.88
C GLU A 44 -2.74 6.16 2.74
N LEU A 45 -2.29 4.94 2.41
CA LEU A 45 -2.55 3.74 3.21
C LEU A 45 -2.01 3.87 4.64
N ARG A 46 -0.92 4.62 4.85
CA ARG A 46 -0.40 4.95 6.18
C ARG A 46 -1.41 5.72 7.05
N ALA A 47 -2.28 6.53 6.45
CA ALA A 47 -3.38 7.17 7.17
C ALA A 47 -4.49 6.15 7.48
N TYR A 48 -4.79 5.25 6.55
CA TYR A 48 -5.90 4.30 6.69
C TYR A 48 -5.66 3.21 7.73
N VAL A 49 -4.40 2.79 7.94
CA VAL A 49 -4.06 1.83 9.01
C VAL A 49 -4.23 2.40 10.43
N ARG A 50 -4.51 3.70 10.57
CA ARG A 50 -4.80 4.37 11.85
C ARG A 50 -6.29 4.66 12.06
N HIS A 51 -7.14 4.12 11.19
CA HIS A 51 -8.58 4.33 11.26
C HIS A 51 -9.23 3.58 12.44
N ASP A 52 -10.33 4.10 12.97
CA ASP A 52 -11.00 3.53 14.16
C ASP A 52 -11.74 2.20 13.88
N ASP A 53 -12.08 1.93 12.61
CA ASP A 53 -12.70 0.68 12.17
C ASP A 53 -11.63 -0.40 11.91
N PRO A 54 -11.54 -1.45 12.76
CA PRO A 54 -10.53 -2.50 12.61
C PRO A 54 -10.69 -3.32 11.32
N ALA A 55 -11.91 -3.45 10.78
CA ALA A 55 -12.12 -4.16 9.52
C ALA A 55 -11.50 -3.39 8.34
N PHE A 56 -11.66 -2.06 8.35
CA PHE A 56 -11.02 -1.19 7.37
C PHE A 56 -9.49 -1.13 7.53
N VAL A 57 -8.98 -1.14 8.76
CA VAL A 57 -7.53 -1.25 9.02
C VAL A 57 -6.97 -2.53 8.41
N ARG A 58 -7.59 -3.70 8.67
CA ARG A 58 -7.15 -4.96 8.07
C ARG A 58 -7.22 -4.95 6.55
N ALA A 59 -8.27 -4.37 5.97
CA ALA A 59 -8.36 -4.19 4.52
C ALA A 59 -7.21 -3.32 3.98
N SER A 60 -6.84 -2.27 4.71
CA SER A 60 -5.73 -1.37 4.35
C SER A 60 -4.37 -2.07 4.46
N VAL A 61 -4.17 -2.90 5.49
CA VAL A 61 -2.97 -3.76 5.63
C VAL A 61 -2.85 -4.71 4.43
N ARG A 62 -3.94 -5.35 4.01
CA ARG A 62 -3.94 -6.17 2.77
C ARG A 62 -3.59 -5.36 1.54
N ALA A 63 -4.10 -4.14 1.44
CA ALA A 63 -3.77 -3.23 0.34
C ALA A 63 -2.28 -2.89 0.30
N VAL A 64 -1.64 -2.65 1.45
CA VAL A 64 -0.18 -2.43 1.54
C VAL A 64 0.58 -3.61 0.93
N GLY A 65 0.21 -4.84 1.29
CA GLY A 65 0.81 -6.06 0.72
C GLY A 65 0.69 -6.13 -0.80
N ARG A 66 -0.51 -5.90 -1.34
CA ARG A 66 -0.74 -5.90 -2.78
C ARG A 66 0.08 -4.84 -3.50
N VAL A 67 0.20 -3.64 -2.93
CA VAL A 67 0.97 -2.55 -3.53
C VAL A 67 2.47 -2.84 -3.50
N ALA A 68 2.98 -3.48 -2.43
CA ALA A 68 4.37 -3.94 -2.37
C ALA A 68 4.68 -4.98 -3.46
N GLU A 69 3.80 -5.96 -3.69
CA GLU A 69 3.94 -6.92 -4.79
C GLU A 69 3.90 -6.25 -6.17
N LEU A 70 2.97 -5.31 -6.37
CA LEU A 70 2.88 -4.55 -7.61
C LEU A 70 4.12 -3.71 -7.84
N ALA A 71 4.72 -3.13 -6.80
CA ALA A 71 5.94 -2.35 -6.92
C ALA A 71 7.08 -3.19 -7.52
N ARG A 72 7.27 -4.42 -7.05
CA ARG A 72 8.26 -5.34 -7.63
C ARG A 72 8.02 -5.57 -9.12
N ILE A 73 6.78 -5.84 -9.53
CA ILE A 73 6.42 -6.05 -10.94
C ILE A 73 6.68 -4.80 -11.78
N VAL A 74 6.30 -3.62 -11.28
CA VAL A 74 6.45 -2.34 -11.97
C VAL A 74 7.93 -2.00 -12.16
N HIS A 75 8.74 -2.16 -11.12
CA HIS A 75 10.17 -1.90 -11.16
C HIS A 75 10.91 -2.90 -12.05
N ASP A 76 10.61 -4.20 -12.02
CA ASP A 76 11.20 -5.19 -12.93
C ASP A 76 10.92 -4.85 -14.41
N ARG A 77 9.67 -4.48 -14.72
CA ARG A 77 9.27 -4.03 -16.07
C ARG A 77 9.94 -2.72 -16.49
N ARG A 78 10.22 -1.83 -15.55
CA ARG A 78 10.95 -0.59 -15.81
C ARG A 78 12.41 -0.88 -16.12
N GLY A 79 13.08 -1.69 -15.30
CA GLY A 79 14.49 -2.04 -15.46
C GLY A 79 14.79 -2.76 -16.77
N THR A 80 13.89 -3.65 -17.20
CA THR A 80 13.99 -4.31 -18.52
C THR A 80 13.87 -3.34 -19.69
N LYS A 81 13.04 -2.30 -19.57
CA LYS A 81 12.88 -1.25 -20.60
C LYS A 81 14.04 -0.26 -20.64
N THR A 82 14.60 0.09 -19.48
CA THR A 82 15.65 1.11 -19.37
C THR A 82 17.06 0.53 -19.47
N GLY A 83 17.22 -0.79 -19.39
CA GLY A 83 18.52 -1.45 -19.27
C GLY A 83 19.13 -1.37 -17.87
N ASP A 84 18.37 -0.82 -16.90
CA ASP A 84 18.81 -0.56 -15.54
C ASP A 84 18.08 -1.45 -14.53
N GLY A 85 18.26 -2.76 -14.70
CA GLY A 85 17.63 -3.76 -13.84
C GLY A 85 18.18 -3.77 -12.42
N ALA A 86 19.43 -3.33 -12.21
CA ALA A 86 20.06 -3.34 -10.89
C ALA A 86 19.47 -2.25 -9.98
N GLU A 87 19.38 -1.00 -10.46
CA GLU A 87 18.75 0.09 -9.71
C GLU A 87 17.26 -0.18 -9.51
N SER A 88 16.56 -0.64 -10.54
CA SER A 88 15.13 -0.95 -10.43
C SER A 88 14.82 -2.00 -9.36
N ARG A 89 15.65 -3.04 -9.22
CA ARG A 89 15.51 -4.02 -8.13
C ARG A 89 15.75 -3.40 -6.76
N ARG A 90 16.75 -2.53 -6.62
CA ARG A 90 17.02 -1.82 -5.36
C ARG A 90 15.83 -0.96 -4.94
N ASP A 91 15.22 -0.23 -5.88
CA ASP A 91 14.02 0.55 -5.62
C ASP A 91 12.86 -0.32 -5.14
N ALA A 92 12.67 -1.50 -5.75
CA ALA A 92 11.64 -2.45 -5.34
C ALA A 92 11.88 -2.99 -3.93
N ASP A 93 13.12 -3.37 -3.63
CA ASP A 93 13.54 -3.85 -2.31
C ASP A 93 13.34 -2.76 -1.24
N GLU A 94 13.63 -1.50 -1.56
CA GLU A 94 13.39 -0.36 -0.67
C GLU A 94 11.89 -0.21 -0.36
N VAL A 95 11.01 -0.34 -1.36
CA VAL A 95 9.55 -0.30 -1.15
C VAL A 95 9.12 -1.45 -0.24
N ALA A 96 9.60 -2.66 -0.48
CA ALA A 96 9.27 -3.84 0.33
C ALA A 96 9.72 -3.67 1.80
N LEU A 97 10.97 -3.26 2.03
CA LEU A 97 11.52 -3.02 3.37
C LEU A 97 10.75 -1.94 4.14
N ASN A 98 10.39 -0.84 3.46
CA ASN A 98 9.59 0.21 4.08
C ASN A 98 8.19 -0.29 4.48
N CYS A 99 7.56 -1.13 3.64
CA CYS A 99 6.29 -1.76 3.96
C CYS A 99 6.42 -2.70 5.16
N LEU A 100 7.42 -3.59 5.16
CA LEU A 100 7.69 -4.51 6.27
C LEU A 100 7.90 -3.77 7.59
N ASN A 101 8.72 -2.72 7.60
CA ASN A 101 8.97 -1.92 8.79
C ASN A 101 7.69 -1.22 9.30
N GLY A 102 6.86 -0.70 8.38
CA GLY A 102 5.57 -0.10 8.73
C GLY A 102 4.58 -1.10 9.33
N LEU A 103 4.52 -2.32 8.76
CA LEU A 103 3.67 -3.40 9.25
C LEU A 103 4.13 -3.92 10.62
N LEU A 104 5.44 -4.08 10.82
CA LEU A 104 6.02 -4.45 12.11
C LEU A 104 5.66 -3.42 13.19
N THR A 105 5.86 -2.13 12.88
CA THR A 105 5.50 -1.03 13.79
C THR A 105 4.00 -1.05 14.13
N LEU A 106 3.15 -1.32 13.15
CA LEU A 106 1.70 -1.42 13.36
C LEU A 106 1.33 -2.62 14.23
N ALA A 107 1.96 -3.78 14.00
CA ALA A 107 1.74 -4.99 14.77
C ALA A 107 2.16 -4.81 16.23
N GLU A 108 3.33 -4.25 16.48
CA GLU A 108 3.84 -3.98 17.85
C GLU A 108 2.98 -2.95 18.60
N GLY A 109 2.42 -1.97 17.88
CA GLY A 109 1.58 -0.92 18.45
C GLY A 109 0.10 -1.24 18.59
N SER A 110 -0.38 -2.38 18.07
CA SER A 110 -1.81 -2.70 18.04
C SER A 110 -2.22 -3.63 19.17
N THR A 111 -3.34 -3.33 19.82
CA THR A 111 -4.01 -4.22 20.78
C THR A 111 -5.09 -5.10 20.11
N ASN A 112 -5.35 -4.92 18.82
CA ASN A 112 -6.31 -5.72 18.07
C ASN A 112 -5.62 -6.94 17.47
N GLU A 113 -5.84 -8.12 18.05
CA GLU A 113 -5.23 -9.38 17.59
C GLU A 113 -5.49 -9.67 16.11
N GLY A 114 -6.68 -9.31 15.60
CA GLY A 114 -7.00 -9.46 14.18
C GLY A 114 -6.15 -8.58 13.28
N THR A 115 -5.83 -7.35 13.71
CA THR A 115 -4.90 -6.46 12.99
C THR A 115 -3.48 -6.97 13.05
N VAL A 116 -3.03 -7.44 14.22
CA VAL A 116 -1.68 -8.03 14.39
C VAL A 116 -1.52 -9.26 13.49
N GLY A 117 -2.48 -10.19 13.53
CA GLY A 117 -2.47 -11.38 12.68
C GLY A 117 -2.45 -11.04 11.19
N GLU A 118 -3.23 -10.05 10.77
CA GLU A 118 -3.22 -9.58 9.37
C GLU A 118 -1.86 -8.98 8.97
N CYS A 119 -1.22 -8.21 9.85
CA CYS A 119 0.13 -7.68 9.60
C CYS A 119 1.14 -8.82 9.40
N VAL A 120 1.10 -9.85 10.25
CA VAL A 120 1.98 -11.02 10.14
C VAL A 120 1.79 -11.74 8.81
N LEU A 121 0.54 -12.04 8.44
CA LEU A 121 0.23 -12.70 7.16
C LEU A 121 0.68 -11.88 5.95
N VAL A 122 0.55 -10.56 6.00
CA VAL A 122 1.02 -9.69 4.92
C VAL A 122 2.54 -9.59 4.88
N MET A 123 3.22 -9.54 6.03
CA MET A 123 4.69 -9.57 6.09
C MET A 123 5.25 -10.86 5.47
N GLU A 124 4.68 -12.02 5.82
CA GLU A 124 5.06 -13.32 5.24
C GLU A 124 4.89 -13.37 3.71
N ARG A 125 3.93 -12.62 3.18
CA ARG A 125 3.67 -12.54 1.74
C ARG A 125 4.64 -11.61 1.00
N ILE A 126 5.20 -10.61 1.69
CA ILE A 126 6.16 -9.66 1.09
C ILE A 126 7.57 -10.24 1.04
N LEU A 127 7.92 -11.12 2.01
CA LEU A 127 9.20 -11.83 2.09
C LEU A 127 9.36 -12.87 0.95
#